data_AF-A0A212F2A8-F1
#
_entry.id   AF-A0A212F2A8-F1
#
_cell.length_a   1.000
_cell.length_b   1.000
_cell.length_c   1.000
_cell.angle_alpha   90.00
_cell.angle_beta   90.00
_cell.angle_gamma   90.00
#
_symmetry.space_group_name_H-M   'P 1'
#
loop_
_entity.id
_entity.type
_entity.pdbx_description
1 polymer ?
#
loop_
_entity_poly.entity_id
_entity_poly.type
_entity_poly.pdbx_seq_one_letter_code
_entity_poly.pdbx_strand_id
1 'polypeptide(L)'
;MLICLQIPGRCAHRHGHDVTTELPEQLDAHHDNTSHHGKDRGGWSQWSEWSLCSRTCDGGISRQLRTCSSPAGCRGEPVRYKICNMQPCRGNVSLLEEDIWREQECSSHDNTPYGGELFHWRSHRDDDEPCALTCRGTPQHSGQSPEPTMALDEEERVVVAVLAARVSDGTRCRPGSLDMCIDGRCQ
;
A
#
# COMPACT_ATOMS: atom_id res chain seq x y z
N MET A 1 -18.72 -59.08 15.58
CA MET A 1 -17.64 -58.76 16.54
C MET A 1 -18.17 -57.71 17.51
N LEU A 2 -18.26 -58.01 18.81
CA LEU A 2 -18.59 -57.04 19.85
C LEU A 2 -17.47 -57.03 20.93
N ILE A 3 -16.83 -55.87 21.03
CA ILE A 3 -16.46 -55.09 22.24
C ILE A 3 -16.49 -55.81 23.61
N CYS A 4 -15.44 -55.58 24.41
CA CYS A 4 -15.42 -55.69 25.87
C CYS A 4 -14.34 -54.71 26.44
N LEU A 5 -14.38 -54.17 27.66
CA LEU A 5 -15.32 -53.24 28.34
C LEU A 5 -14.56 -52.61 29.57
N GLN A 6 -15.19 -51.74 30.37
CA GLN A 6 -14.56 -50.86 31.39
C GLN A 6 -13.65 -51.49 32.50
N ILE A 7 -12.48 -50.86 32.70
CA ILE A 7 -11.77 -50.41 33.95
C ILE A 7 -12.60 -50.58 35.26
N PRO A 8 -12.11 -51.13 36.43
CA PRO A 8 -10.88 -50.72 37.18
C PRO A 8 -10.10 -51.80 38.00
N GLY A 9 -9.02 -51.41 38.72
CA GLY A 9 -8.39 -52.18 39.82
C GLY A 9 -6.98 -51.71 40.28
N ARG A 10 -6.80 -51.33 41.55
CA ARG A 10 -5.50 -50.98 42.20
C ARG A 10 -4.82 -52.25 42.77
N CYS A 11 -3.54 -52.36 43.16
CA CYS A 11 -2.63 -51.46 43.88
C CYS A 11 -1.15 -51.86 43.70
N ALA A 12 -0.23 -50.92 43.97
CA ALA A 12 1.09 -51.22 44.54
C ALA A 12 1.39 -50.19 45.65
N HIS A 13 1.87 -50.64 46.81
CA HIS A 13 2.10 -49.82 48.01
C HIS A 13 3.51 -50.06 48.57
N ARG A 14 4.32 -48.99 48.73
CA ARG A 14 5.07 -48.77 49.97
C ARG A 14 5.51 -47.31 50.13
N HIS A 15 4.93 -46.67 51.14
CA HIS A 15 5.51 -45.76 52.15
C HIS A 15 7.00 -45.34 51.99
N GLY A 16 7.41 -44.09 52.24
CA GLY A 16 6.67 -42.88 52.68
C GLY A 16 7.42 -42.07 53.75
N HIS A 17 7.48 -40.74 53.60
CA HIS A 17 7.78 -39.63 54.55
C HIS A 17 8.00 -38.37 53.65
N ASP A 18 7.23 -37.27 53.63
CA ASP A 18 6.53 -36.47 54.67
C ASP A 18 7.55 -35.67 55.53
N VAL A 19 7.54 -34.34 55.71
CA VAL A 19 6.58 -33.19 55.55
C VAL A 19 7.43 -31.98 55.05
N THR A 20 7.03 -30.98 54.22
CA THR A 20 6.08 -29.83 54.35
C THR A 20 5.78 -29.29 52.94
N THR A 21 4.53 -29.00 52.54
CA THR A 21 3.86 -27.67 52.60
C THR A 21 4.77 -26.49 52.18
N GLU A 22 4.41 -25.55 51.31
CA GLU A 22 3.10 -25.07 50.82
C GLU A 22 3.15 -24.64 49.32
N LEU A 23 1.98 -24.42 48.70
CA LEU A 23 1.78 -23.62 47.47
C LEU A 23 0.95 -22.39 47.85
N PRO A 24 1.22 -21.19 47.29
CA PRO A 24 0.58 -20.85 46.02
C PRO A 24 1.43 -20.01 45.05
N GLU A 25 0.82 -19.68 43.92
CA GLU A 25 1.32 -18.84 42.83
C GLU A 25 1.64 -17.39 43.26
N GLN A 26 2.65 -16.75 42.68
CA GLN A 26 2.51 -15.72 41.63
C GLN A 26 3.80 -14.92 41.37
N LEU A 27 3.92 -14.48 40.12
CA LEU A 27 4.81 -13.47 39.52
C LEU A 27 5.89 -12.81 40.40
N ASP A 28 7.14 -12.90 39.93
CA ASP A 28 8.04 -11.75 39.91
C ASP A 28 8.64 -11.57 38.52
N ALA A 29 8.42 -10.40 37.92
CA ALA A 29 8.95 -10.07 36.62
C ALA A 29 10.42 -9.66 36.75
N HIS A 30 11.32 -10.40 36.08
CA HIS A 30 12.63 -9.84 35.77
C HIS A 30 12.42 -8.60 34.89
N HIS A 31 12.60 -7.42 35.51
CA HIS A 31 12.61 -6.13 34.84
C HIS A 31 13.67 -6.16 33.75
N ASP A 32 13.24 -6.28 32.50
CA ASP A 32 14.17 -6.27 31.38
C ASP A 32 14.79 -4.87 31.25
N ASN A 33 16.11 -4.86 31.12
CA ASN A 33 16.92 -3.69 31.40
C ASN A 33 16.83 -2.69 30.24
N THR A 34 16.09 -1.60 30.47
CA THR A 34 16.19 -0.29 29.80
C THR A 34 16.79 -0.35 28.39
N SER A 35 15.95 -0.61 27.38
CA SER A 35 16.36 -0.40 25.99
C SER A 35 16.65 1.07 25.76
N HIS A 36 17.93 1.43 25.89
CA HIS A 36 18.43 2.80 25.72
C HIS A 36 18.56 3.14 24.22
N HIS A 37 17.51 2.83 23.45
CA HIS A 37 17.46 2.99 22.01
C HIS A 37 17.35 4.46 21.62
N GLY A 38 18.54 5.07 21.51
CA GLY A 38 18.86 6.27 20.73
C GLY A 38 17.77 7.33 20.62
N LYS A 39 17.74 8.26 21.58
CA LYS A 39 17.12 9.57 21.38
C LYS A 39 17.94 10.33 20.33
N ASP A 40 17.53 10.21 19.07
CA ASP A 40 18.16 10.94 17.97
C ASP A 40 18.15 12.45 18.25
N ARG A 41 19.27 13.10 17.95
CA ARG A 41 19.70 14.38 18.55
C ARG A 41 18.90 15.64 18.14
N GLY A 42 17.65 15.47 17.72
CA GLY A 42 16.74 16.53 17.29
C GLY A 42 15.28 16.34 17.72
N GLY A 43 14.98 15.45 18.68
CA GLY A 43 13.62 15.23 19.19
C GLY A 43 12.75 14.29 18.34
N TRP A 44 13.30 13.71 17.29
CA TRP A 44 12.70 12.58 16.57
C TRP A 44 12.72 11.31 17.42
N SER A 45 11.66 10.50 17.30
CA SER A 45 11.73 9.07 17.63
C SER A 45 12.69 8.35 16.68
N GLN A 46 13.07 7.14 17.06
CA GLN A 46 13.60 6.19 16.06
C GLN A 46 12.57 5.96 14.95
N TRP A 47 13.05 5.55 13.78
CA TRP A 47 12.21 5.08 12.70
C TRP A 47 11.48 3.80 13.09
N SER A 48 10.21 3.67 12.71
CA SER A 48 9.46 2.42 12.76
C SER A 48 10.13 1.33 11.94
N GLU A 49 9.67 0.09 12.08
CA GLU A 49 9.95 -0.92 11.04
C GLU A 49 9.36 -0.51 9.69
N TRP A 50 9.95 -1.03 8.62
CA TRP A 50 9.46 -0.82 7.25
C TRP A 50 8.08 -1.45 7.09
N SER A 51 7.14 -0.72 6.48
CA SER A 51 5.86 -1.28 6.08
C SER A 51 6.05 -2.44 5.09
N LEU A 52 5.05 -3.30 4.97
CA LEU A 52 4.92 -4.14 3.78
C LEU A 52 4.98 -3.28 2.51
N CYS A 53 5.50 -3.85 1.43
CA CYS A 53 5.53 -3.20 0.14
C CYS A 53 4.10 -3.00 -0.38
N SER A 54 3.78 -1.86 -0.98
CA SER A 54 2.45 -1.57 -1.54
C SER A 54 2.05 -2.53 -2.66
N ARG A 55 3.02 -3.15 -3.33
CA ARG A 55 2.85 -4.09 -4.44
C ARG A 55 3.75 -5.31 -4.26
N THR A 56 3.35 -6.45 -4.83
CA THR A 56 4.10 -7.71 -4.79
C THR A 56 4.98 -7.95 -6.03
N CYS A 57 4.85 -7.12 -7.06
CA CYS A 57 5.62 -7.15 -8.31
C CYS A 57 5.46 -5.82 -9.09
N ASP A 58 6.27 -5.66 -10.14
CA ASP A 58 6.41 -4.48 -11.01
C ASP A 58 6.76 -3.17 -10.30
N GLY A 59 7.37 -3.29 -9.11
CA GLY A 59 7.77 -2.19 -8.26
C GLY A 59 6.64 -1.66 -7.39
N GLY A 60 6.94 -1.41 -6.13
CA GLY A 60 6.08 -0.69 -5.19
C GLY A 60 6.93 0.02 -4.15
N ILE A 61 6.26 0.65 -3.18
CA ILE A 61 6.91 1.40 -2.12
C ILE A 61 6.68 0.76 -0.74
N SER A 62 7.68 0.89 0.11
CA SER A 62 7.61 0.61 1.54
C SER A 62 7.97 1.89 2.28
N ARG A 63 7.27 2.19 3.38
CA ARG A 63 7.48 3.41 4.18
C ARG A 63 7.95 3.10 5.60
N GLN A 64 8.71 4.01 6.17
CA GLN A 64 8.96 4.11 7.61
C GLN A 64 8.45 5.44 8.14
N LEU A 65 7.99 5.43 9.38
CA LEU A 65 7.44 6.58 10.09
C LEU A 65 8.31 6.91 11.30
N ARG A 66 8.37 8.18 11.69
CA ARG A 66 8.90 8.64 12.98
C ARG A 66 8.06 9.80 13.50
N THR A 67 8.03 9.98 14.82
CA THR A 67 7.27 11.05 15.47
C THR A 67 8.21 12.13 16.01
N CYS A 68 7.78 13.39 15.91
CA CYS A 68 8.50 14.51 16.51
C CYS A 68 7.96 14.77 17.92
N SER A 69 8.85 14.82 18.91
CA SER A 69 8.55 15.17 20.31
C SER A 69 9.08 16.54 20.73
N SER A 70 9.75 17.26 19.81
CA SER A 70 10.29 18.60 20.06
C SER A 70 9.17 19.67 20.00
N PRO A 71 8.98 20.49 21.05
CA PRO A 71 8.02 21.60 21.02
C PRO A 71 8.33 22.66 19.97
N ALA A 72 9.60 22.78 19.56
CA ALA A 72 10.04 23.71 18.50
C ALA A 72 9.92 23.11 17.09
N GLY A 73 9.30 21.93 16.96
CA GLY A 73 9.35 21.12 15.74
C GLY A 73 10.68 20.39 15.56
N CYS A 74 10.74 19.54 14.54
CA CYS A 74 11.92 18.75 14.19
C CYS A 74 12.26 18.96 12.71
N ARG A 75 13.55 19.04 12.36
CA ARG A 75 13.98 19.21 10.96
C ARG A 75 14.02 17.89 10.21
N GLY A 76 13.56 17.91 8.96
CA GLY A 76 13.45 16.74 8.08
C GLY A 76 12.06 16.07 8.13
N GLU A 77 11.92 14.96 7.42
CA GLU A 77 10.62 14.40 7.06
C GLU A 77 10.14 13.39 8.13
N PRO A 78 8.83 13.32 8.44
CA PRO A 78 8.27 12.32 9.35
C PRO A 78 8.12 10.92 8.70
N VAL A 79 8.24 10.85 7.38
CA VAL A 79 8.14 9.63 6.57
C VAL A 79 9.42 9.48 5.73
N ARG A 80 9.89 8.26 5.54
CA ARG A 80 10.86 7.93 4.48
C ARG A 80 10.40 6.71 3.69
N TYR A 81 10.81 6.63 2.45
CA TYR A 81 10.36 5.62 1.49
C TYR A 81 11.54 4.78 0.98
N LYS A 82 11.24 3.59 0.50
CA LYS A 82 12.13 2.78 -0.35
C LYS A 82 11.31 2.06 -1.41
N ILE A 83 11.92 1.85 -2.57
CA ILE A 83 11.37 1.01 -3.62
C ILE A 83 11.56 -0.48 -3.23
N CYS A 84 10.60 -1.32 -3.57
CA CYS A 84 10.59 -2.76 -3.27
C CYS A 84 9.86 -3.56 -4.37
N ASN A 85 10.08 -4.88 -4.39
CA ASN A 85 9.38 -5.82 -5.28
C ASN A 85 9.46 -5.49 -6.79
N MET A 86 10.68 -5.23 -7.27
CA MET A 86 10.98 -4.83 -8.66
C MET A 86 10.92 -5.97 -9.69
N GLN A 87 10.70 -7.21 -9.26
CA GLN A 87 10.46 -8.33 -10.17
C GLN A 87 9.18 -8.10 -11.00
N PRO A 88 9.17 -8.40 -12.32
CA PRO A 88 7.95 -8.35 -13.11
C PRO A 88 6.84 -9.24 -12.57
N CYS A 89 5.59 -8.84 -12.75
CA CYS A 89 4.45 -9.67 -12.37
C CYS A 89 4.36 -10.94 -13.24
N ARG A 90 3.96 -12.07 -12.64
CA ARG A 90 3.76 -13.33 -13.36
C ARG A 90 2.42 -13.33 -14.10
N GLY A 91 2.44 -12.74 -15.26
CA GLY A 91 1.37 -12.71 -16.26
C GLY A 91 1.96 -12.23 -17.58
N ASN A 92 1.21 -12.35 -18.67
CA ASN A 92 1.60 -11.85 -19.99
C ASN A 92 1.40 -10.32 -20.11
N VAL A 93 1.99 -9.56 -19.18
CA VAL A 93 2.36 -8.18 -19.45
C VAL A 93 3.45 -8.21 -20.52
N SER A 94 3.02 -8.08 -21.78
CA SER A 94 3.89 -7.63 -22.85
C SER A 94 4.62 -6.35 -22.39
N LEU A 95 5.89 -6.23 -22.78
CA LEU A 95 6.83 -5.16 -22.39
C LEU A 95 6.47 -3.79 -23.02
N LEU A 96 5.19 -3.42 -22.90
CA LEU A 96 4.48 -2.35 -23.63
C LEU A 96 3.39 -1.68 -22.76
N GLU A 97 2.91 -2.32 -21.69
CA GLU A 97 1.92 -1.75 -20.76
C GLU A 97 2.58 -1.04 -19.56
N GLU A 98 3.38 -0.01 -19.82
CA GLU A 98 4.16 0.69 -18.78
C GLU A 98 3.31 1.56 -17.81
N ASP A 99 1.99 1.66 -18.04
CA ASP A 99 1.07 2.61 -17.38
C ASP A 99 -0.07 1.98 -16.55
N ILE A 100 -0.16 0.64 -16.42
CA ILE A 100 -1.32 -0.09 -15.83
C ILE A 100 -1.91 0.57 -14.55
N TRP A 101 -1.05 1.02 -13.64
CA TRP A 101 -1.52 1.61 -12.39
C TRP A 101 -2.14 3.01 -12.57
N ARG A 102 -1.55 3.83 -13.42
CA ARG A 102 -2.03 5.18 -13.74
C ARG A 102 -3.30 5.11 -14.60
N GLU A 103 -3.36 4.10 -15.46
CA GLU A 103 -4.53 3.70 -16.23
C GLU A 103 -5.69 3.26 -15.32
N GLN A 104 -5.41 2.41 -14.32
CA GLN A 104 -6.40 2.02 -13.31
C GLN A 104 -6.88 3.21 -12.47
N GLU A 105 -5.98 4.10 -12.05
CA GLU A 105 -6.31 5.28 -11.26
C GLU A 105 -7.21 6.24 -12.06
N CYS A 106 -6.89 6.51 -13.34
CA CYS A 106 -7.79 7.24 -14.25
C CYS A 106 -9.16 6.58 -14.39
N SER A 107 -9.22 5.29 -14.75
CA SER A 107 -10.50 4.57 -14.99
C SER A 107 -11.40 4.48 -13.75
N SER A 108 -10.88 4.68 -12.55
CA SER A 108 -11.68 4.77 -11.33
C SER A 108 -12.67 5.96 -11.35
N HIS A 109 -12.39 6.98 -12.17
CA HIS A 109 -13.25 8.15 -12.36
C HIS A 109 -14.35 7.96 -13.42
N ASP A 110 -14.41 6.82 -14.12
CA ASP A 110 -15.38 6.60 -15.23
C ASP A 110 -16.85 6.77 -14.81
N ASN A 111 -17.17 6.53 -13.53
CA ASN A 111 -18.53 6.68 -12.99
C ASN A 111 -18.75 8.04 -12.29
N THR A 112 -17.80 8.97 -12.39
CA THR A 112 -17.87 10.31 -11.77
C THR A 112 -18.08 11.36 -12.86
N PRO A 113 -19.21 12.12 -12.85
CA PRO A 113 -19.45 13.15 -13.86
C PRO A 113 -18.41 14.27 -13.84
N TYR A 114 -17.85 14.58 -15.00
CA TYR A 114 -16.97 15.73 -15.23
C TYR A 114 -17.69 16.72 -16.14
N GLY A 115 -17.89 17.96 -15.66
CA GLY A 115 -18.73 18.94 -16.37
C GLY A 115 -20.22 18.55 -16.50
N GLY A 116 -20.65 17.45 -15.86
CA GLY A 116 -22.00 16.89 -15.97
C GLY A 116 -22.13 15.69 -16.92
N GLU A 117 -21.07 15.36 -17.67
CA GLU A 117 -21.02 14.19 -18.55
C GLU A 117 -20.12 13.08 -17.99
N LEU A 118 -20.33 11.83 -18.41
CA LEU A 118 -19.45 10.70 -18.08
C LEU A 118 -18.40 10.52 -19.17
N PHE A 119 -17.17 10.26 -18.77
CA PHE A 119 -16.03 10.06 -19.65
C PHE A 119 -15.35 8.74 -19.35
N HIS A 120 -14.82 8.10 -20.37
CA HIS A 120 -13.97 6.93 -20.27
C HIS A 120 -12.52 7.43 -20.16
N TRP A 121 -11.95 7.33 -18.96
CA TRP A 121 -10.69 7.95 -18.62
C TRP A 121 -9.51 7.00 -18.86
N ARG A 122 -8.59 7.45 -19.70
CA ARG A 122 -7.34 6.81 -20.03
C ARG A 122 -6.15 7.63 -19.54
N SER A 123 -5.03 6.99 -19.27
CA SER A 123 -3.84 7.66 -18.76
C SER A 123 -3.26 8.65 -19.80
N HIS A 124 -2.96 9.89 -19.37
CA HIS A 124 -2.32 10.91 -20.21
C HIS A 124 -1.04 11.39 -19.54
N ARG A 125 0.13 11.25 -20.17
CA ARG A 125 1.40 11.65 -19.54
C ARG A 125 1.66 13.12 -19.82
N ASP A 126 2.06 13.82 -18.77
CA ASP A 126 2.54 15.19 -18.80
C ASP A 126 3.99 15.15 -18.28
N ASP A 127 4.94 15.63 -19.07
CA ASP A 127 6.36 15.59 -18.70
C ASP A 127 6.77 16.74 -17.75
N ASP A 128 5.97 17.82 -17.69
CA ASP A 128 6.16 18.94 -16.77
C ASP A 128 5.58 18.59 -15.37
N GLU A 129 4.43 17.93 -15.32
CA GLU A 129 3.79 17.44 -14.09
C GLU A 129 3.62 15.90 -14.05
N PRO A 130 4.72 15.09 -14.11
CA PRO A 130 4.66 13.63 -14.33
C PRO A 130 4.13 12.82 -13.15
N CYS A 131 3.79 13.48 -12.05
CA CYS A 131 3.13 12.87 -10.90
C CYS A 131 1.72 13.41 -10.63
N ALA A 132 1.20 14.34 -11.44
CA ALA A 132 -0.23 14.64 -11.45
C ALA A 132 -1.02 13.50 -12.10
N LEU A 133 -2.26 13.28 -11.66
CA LEU A 133 -3.16 12.33 -12.30
C LEU A 133 -3.84 13.01 -13.49
N THR A 134 -3.07 13.22 -14.55
CA THR A 134 -3.59 13.73 -15.83
C THR A 134 -4.17 12.58 -16.64
N CYS A 135 -5.44 12.71 -17.04
CA CYS A 135 -6.18 11.70 -17.76
C CYS A 135 -6.81 12.27 -19.04
N ARG A 136 -6.86 11.44 -20.09
CA ARG A 136 -7.56 11.69 -21.35
C ARG A 136 -8.94 11.03 -21.26
N GLY A 137 -10.00 11.82 -21.29
CA GLY A 137 -11.38 11.34 -21.33
C GLY A 137 -11.95 11.32 -22.74
N THR A 138 -12.64 10.25 -23.12
CA THR A 138 -13.57 10.24 -24.26
C THR A 138 -15.02 10.12 -23.76
N PRO A 139 -16.02 10.83 -24.33
CA PRO A 139 -17.38 10.79 -23.81
C PRO A 139 -17.97 9.38 -23.84
N GLN A 140 -18.52 8.93 -22.71
CA GLN A 140 -19.35 7.72 -22.66
C GLN A 140 -20.72 8.09 -23.24
N HIS A 141 -20.86 8.00 -24.57
CA HIS A 141 -22.08 8.37 -25.29
C HIS A 141 -23.33 7.76 -24.63
N SER A 142 -24.29 8.61 -24.27
CA SER A 142 -25.57 8.22 -23.68
C SER A 142 -26.53 7.63 -24.74
N GLY A 143 -26.15 6.49 -25.33
CA GLY A 143 -27.00 5.60 -26.13
C GLY A 143 -27.54 6.15 -27.46
N GLN A 144 -27.25 7.40 -27.83
CA GLN A 144 -27.65 7.97 -29.12
C GLN A 144 -26.41 8.14 -30.00
N SER A 145 -26.32 7.27 -31.02
CA SER A 145 -25.49 7.54 -32.19
C SER A 145 -25.98 8.84 -32.81
N PRO A 146 -25.11 9.83 -33.09
CA PRO A 146 -25.48 10.85 -34.07
C PRO A 146 -25.82 10.15 -35.40
N GLU A 147 -26.82 10.68 -36.11
CA GLU A 147 -27.12 10.28 -37.49
C GLU A 147 -25.88 10.48 -38.38
N PRO A 148 -25.70 9.70 -39.46
CA PRO A 148 -24.53 9.76 -40.33
C PRO A 148 -24.57 10.99 -41.26
N THR A 149 -24.53 12.18 -40.66
CA THR A 149 -24.56 13.47 -41.36
C THR A 149 -23.42 14.36 -40.88
N MET A 150 -22.45 14.58 -41.78
CA MET A 150 -21.30 15.47 -41.63
C MET A 150 -20.30 15.02 -40.57
N ALA A 151 -19.21 14.39 -41.02
CA ALA A 151 -18.06 14.07 -40.17
C ALA A 151 -17.41 15.35 -39.64
N LEU A 152 -17.70 15.66 -38.38
CA LEU A 152 -16.73 16.30 -37.51
C LEU A 152 -15.85 15.18 -36.94
N ASP A 153 -14.57 15.47 -36.82
CA ASP A 153 -13.53 14.59 -36.32
C ASP A 153 -13.87 14.06 -34.91
N GLU A 154 -13.97 12.73 -34.79
CA GLU A 154 -14.22 12.05 -33.50
C GLU A 154 -13.10 12.29 -32.48
N GLU A 155 -11.96 12.85 -32.93
CA GLU A 155 -10.84 13.27 -32.08
C GLU A 155 -11.10 14.59 -31.34
N GLU A 156 -12.06 15.45 -31.75
CA GLU A 156 -12.25 16.77 -31.14
C GLU A 156 -12.97 16.73 -29.77
N ARG A 157 -13.72 15.67 -29.46
CA ARG A 157 -14.38 15.51 -28.14
C ARG A 157 -13.49 14.91 -27.05
N VAL A 158 -12.19 14.84 -27.29
CA VAL A 158 -11.20 14.39 -26.31
C VAL A 158 -10.96 15.49 -25.29
N VAL A 159 -11.21 15.21 -24.02
CA VAL A 159 -10.80 16.10 -22.92
C VAL A 159 -9.50 15.60 -22.28
N VAL A 160 -8.61 16.50 -21.91
CA VAL A 160 -7.46 16.20 -21.04
C VAL A 160 -7.65 17.00 -19.75
N ALA A 161 -7.63 16.32 -18.61
CA ALA A 161 -7.91 16.93 -17.32
C ALA A 161 -7.02 16.34 -16.22
N VAL A 162 -6.61 17.18 -15.26
CA VAL A 162 -5.97 16.75 -14.02
C VAL A 162 -7.07 16.34 -13.04
N LEU A 163 -7.26 15.03 -12.84
CA LEU A 163 -8.31 14.49 -11.97
C LEU A 163 -7.89 14.46 -10.49
N ALA A 164 -6.57 14.41 -10.23
CA ALA A 164 -6.00 14.57 -8.89
C ALA A 164 -4.61 15.23 -8.96
N ALA A 165 -4.31 16.06 -7.95
CA ALA A 165 -3.03 16.76 -7.85
C ALA A 165 -1.81 15.83 -7.67
N ARG A 166 -2.03 14.55 -7.30
CA ARG A 166 -1.01 13.51 -7.39
C ARG A 166 -1.62 12.15 -7.68
N VAL A 167 -0.87 11.33 -8.42
CA VAL A 167 -1.06 9.88 -8.50
C VAL A 167 -0.70 9.20 -7.17
N SER A 168 -1.14 7.96 -7.00
CA SER A 168 -0.79 7.13 -5.85
C SER A 168 0.74 6.90 -5.73
N ASP A 169 1.26 6.91 -4.49
CA ASP A 169 2.69 6.72 -4.24
C ASP A 169 3.18 5.34 -4.74
N GLY A 170 4.27 5.32 -5.51
CA GLY A 170 4.81 4.14 -6.20
C GLY A 170 4.37 3.97 -7.66
N THR A 171 3.60 4.92 -8.21
CA THR A 171 3.31 5.00 -9.65
C THR A 171 4.55 5.45 -10.43
N ARG A 172 4.84 4.86 -11.59
CA ARG A 172 6.02 5.21 -12.41
C ARG A 172 5.82 6.55 -13.13
N CYS A 173 6.63 7.57 -12.82
CA CYS A 173 6.50 8.89 -13.42
C CYS A 173 6.95 8.93 -14.90
N ARG A 174 8.05 8.27 -15.25
CA ARG A 174 8.62 8.31 -16.61
C ARG A 174 8.70 6.92 -17.25
N PRO A 175 8.28 6.76 -18.53
CA PRO A 175 8.51 5.54 -19.32
C PRO A 175 9.96 5.08 -19.30
N GLY A 176 10.20 3.76 -19.32
CA GLY A 176 11.54 3.14 -19.31
C GLY A 176 12.43 3.40 -18.07
N SER A 177 12.07 4.33 -17.19
CA SER A 177 12.81 4.65 -15.96
C SER A 177 12.38 3.77 -14.78
N LEU A 178 13.18 3.73 -13.71
CA LEU A 178 12.74 3.19 -12.42
C LEU A 178 12.12 4.26 -11.48
N ASP A 179 12.08 5.51 -11.94
CA ASP A 179 11.63 6.68 -11.17
C ASP A 179 10.14 6.54 -10.80
N MET A 180 9.81 6.85 -9.54
CA MET A 180 8.45 6.72 -9.01
C MET A 180 7.95 8.02 -8.38
N CYS A 181 6.65 8.24 -8.48
CA CYS A 181 5.95 9.28 -7.76
C CYS A 181 5.86 8.93 -6.28
N ILE A 182 6.42 9.80 -5.44
CA ILE A 182 6.39 9.71 -3.98
C ILE A 182 6.13 11.12 -3.46
N ASP A 183 5.01 11.29 -2.76
CA ASP A 183 4.53 12.59 -2.24
C ASP A 183 4.42 13.67 -3.34
N GLY A 184 3.88 13.26 -4.51
CA GLY A 184 3.72 14.13 -5.69
C GLY A 184 5.02 14.48 -6.42
N ARG A 185 6.18 13.91 -6.04
CA ARG A 185 7.47 14.14 -6.70
C ARG A 185 7.98 12.87 -7.36
N CYS A 186 8.50 13.00 -8.58
CA CYS A 186 9.22 11.93 -9.28
C CYS A 186 10.62 11.79 -8.66
N GLN A 187 10.94 10.59 -8.15
CA GLN A 187 12.15 10.25 -7.38
C GLN A 187 12.77 8.92 -7.81
#